data_AF-A0A7Y4V980-F1
#
_entry.id   AF-A0A7Y4V980-F1
#
_cell.length_a   1.000
_cell.length_b   1.000
_cell.length_c   1.000
_cell.angle_alpha   90.00
_cell.angle_beta   90.00
_cell.angle_gamma   90.00
#
_symmetry.space_group_name_H-M   'P 1'
#
loop_
_entity.id
_entity.type
_entity.pdbx_description
1 polymer ?
#
loop_
_entity_poly.entity_id
_entity_poly.type
_entity_poly.pdbx_seq_one_letter_code
_entity_poly.pdbx_strand_id
1 'polypeptide(L)'
;METQKRILAILHIVSGVFLSMAILFLSVFLTALLPFIFDQSETDVPRILEIIMPIVSIISTGIIILFAIPAIIGGIALLNNKSWALTLLLVLGCFQLFSFPFGTALGIYSIWVYAEDKKRTSSN
;
A
#
# COMPACT_ATOMS: atom_id res chain seq x y z
N MET A 1 -25.40 -3.95 -4.55
CA MET A 1 -24.60 -4.13 -3.32
C MET A 1 -23.24 -4.71 -3.65
N GLU A 2 -23.18 -5.76 -4.48
CA GLU A 2 -21.93 -6.28 -5.04
C GLU A 2 -21.06 -5.20 -5.71
N THR A 3 -21.65 -4.27 -6.47
CA THR A 3 -20.88 -3.26 -7.22
C THR A 3 -20.05 -2.34 -6.32
N GLN A 4 -20.61 -1.85 -5.19
CA GLN A 4 -19.90 -0.92 -4.30
C GLN A 4 -18.74 -1.63 -3.57
N LYS A 5 -18.97 -2.87 -3.12
CA LYS A 5 -17.94 -3.73 -2.52
C LYS A 5 -16.86 -4.10 -3.55
N ARG A 6 -17.26 -4.40 -4.80
CA ARG A 6 -16.33 -4.65 -5.92
C ARG A 6 -15.46 -3.43 -6.22
N ILE A 7 -16.06 -2.24 -6.28
CA ILE A 7 -15.32 -0.99 -6.53
C ILE A 7 -14.32 -0.76 -5.41
N LEU A 8 -14.71 -0.92 -4.13
CA LEU A 8 -13.80 -0.78 -3.00
C LEU A 8 -12.63 -1.79 -3.07
N ALA A 9 -12.94 -3.06 -3.38
CA ALA A 9 -11.93 -4.11 -3.52
C ALA A 9 -10.92 -3.78 -4.64
N ILE A 10 -11.41 -3.41 -5.82
CA ILE A 10 -10.57 -3.05 -6.96
C ILE A 10 -9.74 -1.81 -6.64
N LEU A 11 -10.31 -0.81 -5.96
CA LEU A 11 -9.61 0.42 -5.62
C LEU A 11 -8.43 0.17 -4.68
N HIS A 12 -8.60 -0.69 -3.67
CA HIS A 12 -7.51 -1.10 -2.78
C HIS A 12 -6.46 -1.97 -3.48
N ILE A 13 -6.88 -2.89 -4.37
CA ILE A 13 -5.94 -3.69 -5.17
C ILE A 13 -5.10 -2.78 -6.07
N VAL A 14 -5.74 -1.88 -6.82
CA VAL A 14 -5.06 -0.93 -7.72
C VAL A 14 -4.14 -0.02 -6.92
N SER A 15 -4.59 0.51 -5.78
CA SER A 15 -3.75 1.33 -4.91
C SER A 15 -2.55 0.55 -4.36
N GLY A 16 -2.72 -0.71 -3.95
CA GLY A 16 -1.63 -1.55 -3.43
C GLY A 16 -0.61 -1.90 -4.52
N VAL A 17 -1.08 -2.17 -5.75
CA VAL A 17 -0.22 -2.41 -6.92
C VAL A 17 0.53 -1.15 -7.30
N PHE A 18 -0.15 0.01 -7.36
CA PHE A 18 0.48 1.28 -7.70
C PHE A 18 1.53 1.68 -6.67
N LEU A 19 1.24 1.52 -5.38
CA LEU A 19 2.20 1.76 -4.30
C LEU A 19 3.41 0.82 -4.40
N SER A 20 3.18 -0.47 -4.62
CA SER A 20 4.28 -1.43 -4.80
C SER A 20 5.15 -1.07 -6.00
N MET A 21 4.54 -0.71 -7.12
CA MET A 21 5.26 -0.34 -8.33
C MET A 21 6.06 0.96 -8.14
N ALA A 22 5.49 1.96 -7.47
CA ALA A 22 6.18 3.20 -7.15
C ALA A 22 7.38 2.98 -6.21
N ILE A 23 7.22 2.16 -5.17
CA ILE A 23 8.30 1.84 -4.22
C ILE A 23 9.40 1.02 -4.91
N LEU A 24 9.05 0.01 -5.70
CA LEU A 24 10.03 -0.79 -6.44
C LEU A 24 10.79 0.06 -7.46
N PHE A 25 10.08 0.91 -8.21
CA PHE A 25 10.71 1.82 -9.14
C PHE A 25 11.67 2.77 -8.43
N LEU A 26 11.25 3.40 -7.33
CA LEU A 26 12.10 4.29 -6.55
C LEU A 26 13.32 3.55 -5.99
N SER A 27 13.15 2.34 -5.45
CA SER A 27 14.23 1.53 -4.89
C SER A 27 15.28 1.16 -5.96
N VAL A 28 14.84 0.67 -7.12
CA VAL A 28 15.72 0.34 -8.24
C VAL A 28 16.41 1.60 -8.77
N PHE A 29 15.66 2.68 -8.94
CA PHE A 29 16.20 3.96 -9.39
C PHE A 29 17.26 4.49 -8.43
N LEU A 30 17.00 4.49 -7.12
CA LEU A 30 17.95 4.96 -6.11
C LEU A 30 19.20 4.08 -6.08
N THR A 31 19.03 2.76 -6.14
CA THR A 31 20.15 1.80 -6.16
C THR A 31 21.02 1.94 -7.42
N ALA A 32 20.42 2.26 -8.56
CA ALA A 32 21.14 2.50 -9.82
C ALA A 32 21.82 3.88 -9.87
N LEU A 33 21.17 4.91 -9.30
CA LEU A 33 21.64 6.29 -9.37
C LEU A 33 22.74 6.61 -8.35
N LEU A 34 22.63 6.08 -7.12
CA LEU A 34 23.58 6.37 -6.04
C LEU A 34 25.04 6.09 -6.42
N PRO A 35 25.41 4.90 -6.93
CA PRO A 35 26.79 4.59 -7.28
C PRO A 35 27.35 5.57 -8.33
N PHE A 36 26.54 5.95 -9.32
CA PHE A 36 26.94 6.89 -10.37
C PHE A 36 27.27 8.30 -9.84
N ILE A 37 26.56 8.76 -8.81
CA ILE A 37 26.82 10.06 -8.18
C ILE A 37 28.10 10.02 -7.34
N PHE A 38 28.34 8.90 -6.67
CA PHE A 38 29.38 8.74 -5.66
C PHE A 38 30.72 8.20 -6.19
N ASP A 39 30.73 7.60 -7.38
CA ASP A 39 31.95 7.14 -8.08
C ASP A 39 32.91 8.30 -8.40
N GLN A 40 32.40 9.54 -8.44
CA GLN A 40 33.15 10.76 -8.73
C GLN A 40 33.86 11.37 -7.49
N SER A 41 33.75 10.75 -6.31
CA SER A 41 34.31 11.27 -5.06
C SER A 41 35.43 10.37 -4.51
N GLU A 42 36.63 10.95 -4.29
CA GLU A 42 37.85 10.25 -3.82
C GLU A 42 37.83 9.80 -2.34
N THR A 43 36.75 10.03 -1.60
CA THR A 43 36.64 9.70 -0.16
C THR A 43 36.09 8.29 0.07
N ASP A 44 36.15 7.79 1.32
CA ASP A 44 35.69 6.47 1.82
C ASP A 44 34.18 6.15 1.65
N VAL A 45 33.58 6.61 0.56
CA VAL A 45 32.19 6.42 0.16
C VAL A 45 31.76 4.96 -0.04
N PRO A 46 32.62 3.98 -0.40
CA PRO A 46 32.18 2.59 -0.57
C PRO A 46 31.49 2.03 0.68
N ARG A 47 32.00 2.36 1.87
CA ARG A 47 31.45 1.86 3.14
C ARG A 47 30.07 2.43 3.46
N ILE A 48 29.80 3.67 3.07
CA ILE A 48 28.50 4.32 3.32
C ILE A 48 27.43 3.70 2.42
N LEU A 49 27.75 3.43 1.15
CA LEU A 49 26.84 2.80 0.20
C LEU A 49 26.51 1.35 0.59
N GLU A 50 27.50 0.58 1.06
CA GLU A 50 27.30 -0.79 1.55
C GLU A 50 26.32 -0.86 2.72
N ILE A 51 26.21 0.19 3.53
CA ILE A 51 25.25 0.26 4.65
C ILE A 51 23.89 0.77 4.17
N ILE A 52 23.83 1.81 3.33
CA ILE A 52 22.58 2.45 2.92
C ILE A 52 21.76 1.57 1.97
N MET A 53 22.40 0.91 1.00
CA MET A 53 21.72 0.08 -0.01
C MET A 53 20.82 -1.02 0.60
N PRO A 54 21.31 -1.88 1.52
CA PRO A 54 20.46 -2.90 2.11
C PRO A 54 19.36 -2.29 2.99
N ILE A 55 19.61 -1.17 3.66
CA ILE A 55 18.60 -0.48 4.49
C ILE A 55 17.43 0.00 3.60
N VAL A 56 17.74 0.66 2.48
CA VAL A 56 16.71 1.11 1.51
C VAL A 56 15.89 -0.07 0.98
N SER A 57 16.56 -1.18 0.64
CA SER A 57 15.89 -2.39 0.15
C SER A 57 14.97 -3.02 1.21
N ILE A 58 15.46 -3.15 2.45
CA ILE A 58 14.71 -3.74 3.57
C ILE A 58 13.48 -2.88 3.89
N ILE A 59 13.63 -1.55 3.97
CA ILE A 59 12.51 -0.65 4.25
C ILE A 59 11.48 -0.71 3.12
N SER A 60 11.93 -0.64 1.86
CA SER A 60 11.06 -0.72 0.68
C SER A 60 10.25 -2.01 0.66
N THR A 61 10.92 -3.14 0.90
CA THR A 61 10.27 -4.47 0.94
C THR A 61 9.33 -4.60 2.13
N GLY A 62 9.72 -4.07 3.29
CA GLY A 62 8.89 -4.06 4.51
C GLY A 62 7.57 -3.32 4.31
N ILE A 63 7.60 -2.16 3.64
CA ILE A 63 6.39 -1.38 3.33
C ILE A 63 5.46 -2.15 2.39
N ILE A 64 6.02 -2.82 1.36
CA ILE A 64 5.23 -3.63 0.43
C ILE A 64 4.54 -4.79 1.17
N ILE A 65 5.28 -5.50 2.02
CA ILE A 65 4.73 -6.63 2.79
C ILE A 65 3.67 -6.16 3.79
N LEU A 66 3.87 -5.01 4.42
CA LEU A 66 2.97 -4.54 5.46
C LEU A 66 1.68 -3.89 4.92
N PHE A 67 1.76 -3.21 3.78
CA PHE A 67 0.63 -2.46 3.22
C PHE A 67 0.08 -3.05 1.93
N ALA A 68 0.93 -3.43 0.98
CA ALA A 68 0.43 -3.90 -0.32
C ALA A 68 -0.14 -5.32 -0.26
N ILE A 69 0.52 -6.24 0.45
CA ILE A 69 0.04 -7.62 0.58
C ILE A 69 -1.34 -7.64 1.28
N PRO A 70 -1.55 -7.01 2.45
CA PRO A 70 -2.86 -6.99 3.10
C PRO A 70 -3.91 -6.24 2.28
N ALA A 71 -3.55 -5.20 1.53
CA ALA A 71 -4.48 -4.52 0.61
C ALA A 71 -5.00 -5.46 -0.47
N ILE A 72 -4.10 -6.24 -1.10
CA ILE A 72 -4.45 -7.20 -2.13
C ILE A 72 -5.27 -8.35 -1.54
N ILE A 73 -4.84 -8.91 -0.40
CA ILE A 73 -5.57 -9.98 0.30
C ILE A 73 -6.96 -9.51 0.71
N GLY A 74 -7.08 -8.31 1.28
CA GLY A 74 -8.36 -7.70 1.68
C GLY A 74 -9.28 -7.51 0.48
N GLY A 75 -8.75 -7.01 -0.64
CA GLY A 75 -9.51 -6.89 -1.89
C GLY A 75 -10.02 -8.23 -2.42
N ILE A 76 -9.16 -9.25 -2.51
CA ILE A 76 -9.54 -10.59 -2.99
C ILE A 76 -10.54 -11.25 -2.02
N ALA A 77 -10.34 -11.12 -0.71
CA ALA A 77 -11.24 -11.66 0.30
C ALA A 77 -12.62 -10.99 0.24
N LEU A 78 -12.68 -9.69 -0.09
CA LEU A 78 -13.94 -8.97 -0.28
C LEU A 78 -14.68 -9.46 -1.51
N LEU A 79 -13.97 -9.74 -2.61
CA LEU A 79 -14.56 -10.36 -3.81
C LEU A 79 -15.10 -11.78 -3.54
N ASN A 80 -14.48 -12.50 -2.61
CA ASN A 80 -14.94 -13.82 -2.16
C ASN A 80 -16.02 -13.75 -1.07
N ASN A 81 -16.66 -12.59 -0.87
CA ASN A 81 -17.74 -12.38 0.11
C ASN A 81 -17.37 -12.76 1.55
N LYS A 82 -16.10 -12.61 1.93
CA LYS A 82 -15.66 -12.84 3.32
C LYS A 82 -16.00 -11.62 4.18
N SER A 83 -16.69 -11.84 5.29
CA SER A 83 -17.10 -10.78 6.24
C SER A 83 -15.92 -10.07 6.91
N TRP A 84 -14.77 -10.73 7.10
CA TRP A 84 -13.57 -10.13 7.69
C TRP A 84 -12.82 -9.18 6.74
N ALA A 85 -13.08 -9.27 5.44
CA ALA A 85 -12.38 -8.49 4.43
C ALA A 85 -12.67 -6.99 4.56
N LEU A 86 -13.91 -6.64 4.89
CA LEU A 86 -14.34 -5.26 5.09
C LEU A 86 -13.60 -4.61 6.26
N THR A 87 -13.45 -5.31 7.38
CA THR A 87 -12.71 -4.81 8.54
C THR A 87 -11.24 -4.60 8.20
N LEU A 88 -10.64 -5.51 7.42
CA LEU A 88 -9.25 -5.38 6.98
C LEU A 88 -9.06 -4.15 6.09
N LEU A 89 -9.90 -3.98 5.07
CA LEU A 89 -9.88 -2.83 4.16
C LEU A 89 -10.15 -1.50 4.89
N LEU A 90 -11.00 -1.50 5.93
CA LEU A 90 -11.23 -0.35 6.79
C LEU A 90 -9.96 0.05 7.53
N VAL A 91 -9.27 -0.90 8.16
CA VAL A 91 -8.01 -0.65 8.88
C VAL A 91 -6.95 -0.11 7.91
N LEU A 92 -6.80 -0.72 6.73
CA LEU A 92 -5.90 -0.21 5.70
C LEU A 92 -6.29 1.18 5.20
N GLY A 93 -7.58 1.44 5.03
CA GLY A 93 -8.11 2.76 4.69
C GLY A 93 -7.75 3.83 5.73
N CYS A 94 -7.79 3.49 7.01
CA CYS A 94 -7.33 4.37 8.10
C CYS A 94 -5.83 4.68 8.02
N PHE A 95 -5.01 3.72 7.60
CA PHE A 95 -3.58 4.00 7.35
C PHE A 95 -3.36 4.86 6.11
N GLN A 96 -4.14 4.63 5.05
CA GLN A 96 -4.09 5.44 3.84
C GLN A 96 -4.61 6.87 4.03
N LEU A 97 -5.43 7.13 5.05
CA LEU A 97 -5.88 8.48 5.40
C LEU A 97 -4.73 9.46 5.67
N PHE A 98 -3.57 8.96 6.14
CA PHE A 98 -2.35 9.75 6.33
C PHE A 98 -1.65 10.12 5.01
N SER A 99 -2.00 9.47 3.89
CA SER A 99 -1.46 9.74 2.56
C SER A 99 -2.41 10.65 1.77
N PHE A 100 -2.19 11.96 1.84
CA PHE A 100 -3.00 12.96 1.12
C PHE A 100 -2.48 13.16 -0.31
N PRO A 101 -3.34 13.31 -1.35
CA PRO A 101 -4.81 13.35 -1.33
C PRO A 101 -5.51 12.01 -1.61
N PHE A 102 -4.85 11.09 -2.32
CA PHE A 102 -5.49 9.86 -2.83
C PHE A 102 -5.84 8.86 -1.72
N GLY A 103 -4.99 8.72 -0.70
CA GLY A 103 -5.23 7.80 0.39
C GLY A 103 -6.37 8.25 1.32
N THR A 104 -6.56 9.56 1.49
CA THR A 104 -7.71 10.13 2.21
C THR A 104 -9.03 9.80 1.53
N ALA A 105 -9.12 9.92 0.20
CA ALA A 105 -10.32 9.55 -0.55
C ALA A 105 -10.64 8.04 -0.42
N LEU A 106 -9.62 7.20 -0.50
CA LEU A 106 -9.71 5.75 -0.28
C LEU A 106 -10.19 5.40 1.13
N GLY A 107 -9.66 6.07 2.15
CA GLY A 107 -10.06 5.87 3.54
C GLY A 107 -11.53 6.24 3.79
N ILE A 108 -11.96 7.41 3.31
CA ILE A 108 -13.36 7.85 3.42
C ILE A 108 -14.30 6.86 2.72
N TYR A 109 -13.93 6.40 1.51
CA TYR A 109 -14.74 5.43 0.77
C TYR A 109 -14.84 4.08 1.49
N SER A 110 -13.76 3.64 2.12
CA SER A 110 -13.73 2.41 2.94
C SER A 110 -14.69 2.50 4.12
N ILE A 111 -14.70 3.64 4.82
CA ILE A 111 -15.60 3.90 5.96
C ILE A 111 -17.06 3.91 5.50
N TRP A 112 -17.36 4.58 4.38
CA TRP A 112 -18.72 4.68 3.86
C TRP A 112 -19.29 3.31 3.46
N VAL A 113 -18.52 2.48 2.75
CA VAL A 113 -18.95 1.13 2.38
C VAL A 113 -19.17 0.24 3.60
N TYR A 114 -18.30 0.34 4.62
CA TYR A 114 -18.46 -0.41 5.87
C TYR A 114 -19.73 0.00 6.62
N ALA A 115 -20.01 1.30 6.71
CA ALA A 115 -21.20 1.82 7.39
C ALA A 115 -22.50 1.38 6.71
N GLU A 116 -22.56 1.40 5.37
CA GLU A 116 -23.72 0.97 4.60
C GLU A 116 -24.00 -0.54 4.77
N ASP A 117 -22.96 -1.37 4.84
CA ASP A 117 -23.09 -2.81 5.07
C ASP A 117 -23.66 -3.12 6.47
N LYS A 118 -23.17 -2.43 7.50
CA LYS A 118 -23.63 -2.61 8.89
C LYS A 118 -25.06 -2.11 9.12
N LYS A 119 -25.49 -1.06 8.42
CA LYS A 119 -26.86 -0.52 8.55
C LYS A 119 -27.93 -1.53 8.11
N ARG A 120 -27.65 -2.34 7.09
CA ARG A 120 -28.61 -3.32 6.55
C ARG A 120 -28.70 -4.62 7.36
N THR A 121 -27.61 -5.05 7.96
CA THR A 121 -27.62 -6.23 8.86
C THR A 121 -28.45 -6.01 10.13
N SER A 122 -28.72 -4.76 10.51
CA SER A 122 -29.62 -4.40 11.62
C SER A 122 -31.10 -4.26 11.22
N SER A 123 -31.42 -4.29 9.93
CA SER A 123 -32.77 -4.05 9.39
C SER A 123 -33.47 -5.33 8.91
N ASN A 124 -32.78 -6.47 8.95
CA ASN A 124 -33.31 -7.82 8.69
C ASN A 124 -33.30 -8.62 9.99
#